data_AF-A0A960R242-F1
#
_entry.id   AF-A0A960R242-F1
#
_cell.length_a   1.000
_cell.length_b   1.000
_cell.length_c   1.000
_cell.angle_alpha   90.00
_cell.angle_beta   90.00
_cell.angle_gamma   90.00
#
_symmetry.space_group_name_H-M   'P 1'
#
loop_
_entity.id
_entity.type
_entity.pdbx_description
1 polymer ?
#
loop_
_entity_poly.entity_id
_entity_poly.type
_entity_poly.pdbx_seq_one_letter_code
_entity_poly.pdbx_strand_id
1 'polypeptide(L)'
;MVKLLGAFSRLKPTKVMLLGDLMLDTYTSGRVERISPEAPVPILHVKGSEDLPGGAGNVALNLKALGAEVICVGRIGDDKEGLRLKTLFEQEEIATDGIFVQKGIHTPLKNRLIAEGQQLIRVDQECCTPLSTEVEQEVLSYIKEAIRQVEVVAISDYAKGFLSLSLLKEVIALAKKEGIPILVDPKGDDFTKYFGATLIKPNFKEAVSAAKVSQASPLDLIGESLLNETGAEMIMVTRSEEGITLFHQDQKRLDFPVKSKEVKDVTGAGDTVLAMVAMSMGSNLPLSEGIHLSNVAASLAIERLGCVRVSLSDLAERLLEINVENKIFQEDHLFALEQALFNKKLTILGINSDDGVTNALFSHLQKLSKKSPDERLMIYLSSANEGLLSLLSSLHEVDFIVLQSDSLSHLIEKIGP
;
A
#
# COMPACT_ATOMS: atom_id res chain seq x y z
N MET A 1 -0.10 -8.31 21.85
CA MET A 1 0.18 -8.04 20.42
C MET A 1 -1.14 -8.20 19.70
N VAL A 2 -1.61 -7.22 18.92
CA VAL A 2 -2.83 -7.42 18.09
C VAL A 2 -2.55 -8.62 17.20
N LYS A 3 -3.46 -9.61 17.13
CA LYS A 3 -3.34 -10.75 16.22
C LYS A 3 -3.55 -10.24 14.78
N LEU A 4 -2.54 -9.58 14.21
CA LEU A 4 -2.61 -8.99 12.87
C LEU A 4 -2.80 -10.03 11.78
N LEU A 5 -2.33 -11.27 12.00
CA LEU A 5 -2.60 -12.39 11.09
C LEU A 5 -4.11 -12.68 10.97
N GLY A 6 -4.86 -12.58 12.08
CA GLY A 6 -6.32 -12.71 12.05
C GLY A 6 -7.03 -11.56 11.34
N ALA A 7 -6.49 -10.33 11.42
CA ALA A 7 -7.00 -9.20 10.64
C ALA A 7 -6.68 -9.35 9.15
N PHE A 8 -5.46 -9.77 8.84
CA PHE A 8 -4.98 -10.02 7.48
C PHE A 8 -5.81 -11.12 6.79
N SER A 9 -6.15 -12.21 7.47
CA SER A 9 -7.00 -13.29 6.93
C SER A 9 -8.46 -12.90 6.69
N ARG A 10 -8.90 -11.74 7.21
CA ARG A 10 -10.23 -11.18 6.96
C ARG A 10 -10.26 -10.15 5.84
N LEU A 11 -9.13 -9.82 5.22
CA LEU A 11 -9.11 -9.04 3.99
C LEU A 11 -9.87 -9.81 2.90
N LYS A 12 -10.67 -9.09 2.13
CA LYS A 12 -11.46 -9.64 1.03
C LYS A 12 -11.07 -8.97 -0.28
N PRO A 13 -11.24 -9.65 -1.42
CA PRO A 13 -11.23 -8.97 -2.71
C PRO A 13 -12.12 -7.74 -2.64
N THR A 14 -11.55 -6.58 -2.95
CA THR A 14 -12.20 -5.28 -2.79
C THR A 14 -12.07 -4.54 -4.11
N LYS A 15 -13.16 -3.95 -4.58
CA LYS A 15 -13.20 -3.06 -5.72
C LYS A 15 -13.13 -1.62 -5.24
N VAL A 16 -12.07 -0.93 -5.64
CA VAL A 16 -11.75 0.43 -5.19
C VAL A 16 -11.91 1.39 -6.36
N MET A 17 -12.73 2.43 -6.19
CA MET A 17 -12.71 3.58 -7.09
C MET A 17 -11.64 4.55 -6.62
N LEU A 18 -10.58 4.72 -7.40
CA LEU A 18 -9.50 5.63 -7.10
C LEU A 18 -9.61 6.88 -7.97
N LEU A 19 -9.87 8.03 -7.36
CA LEU A 19 -9.87 9.33 -8.03
C LEU A 19 -8.57 10.05 -7.71
N GLY A 20 -7.89 10.61 -8.71
CA GLY A 20 -6.76 11.46 -8.40
C GLY A 20 -5.94 11.95 -9.57
N ASP A 21 -4.91 12.72 -9.22
CA ASP A 21 -3.98 13.28 -10.18
C ASP A 21 -3.00 12.19 -10.66
N LEU A 22 -3.12 11.83 -11.94
CA LEU A 22 -2.21 10.91 -12.62
C LEU A 22 -0.96 11.64 -13.10
N MET A 23 0.19 11.00 -12.95
CA MET A 23 1.47 11.53 -13.41
C MET A 23 2.40 10.39 -13.83
N LEU A 24 3.35 10.67 -14.72
CA LEU A 24 4.40 9.76 -15.13
C LEU A 24 5.65 10.02 -14.28
N ASP A 25 6.10 9.03 -13.51
CA ASP A 25 7.40 9.07 -12.85
C ASP A 25 8.43 8.39 -13.75
N THR A 26 9.43 9.14 -14.23
CA THR A 26 10.51 8.60 -15.06
C THR A 26 11.82 8.57 -14.28
N TYR A 27 12.56 7.47 -14.38
CA TYR A 27 13.87 7.28 -13.76
C TYR A 27 14.92 7.14 -14.86
N THR A 28 15.61 8.23 -15.18
CA THR A 28 16.65 8.24 -16.20
C THR A 28 18.00 7.96 -15.56
N SER A 29 18.55 6.76 -15.80
CA SER A 29 19.80 6.31 -15.19
C SER A 29 20.98 6.44 -16.15
N GLY A 30 22.13 6.87 -15.64
CA GLY A 30 23.35 7.06 -16.42
C GLY A 30 24.62 7.06 -15.59
N ARG A 31 25.71 7.50 -16.21
CA ARG A 31 27.02 7.73 -15.56
C ARG A 31 27.48 9.17 -15.73
N VAL A 32 28.17 9.70 -14.73
CA VAL A 32 28.81 11.02 -14.80
C VAL A 32 30.32 10.81 -14.87
N GLU A 33 30.90 10.95 -16.06
CA GLU A 33 32.34 10.72 -16.27
C GLU A 33 33.15 12.03 -16.29
N ARG A 34 32.49 13.16 -16.54
CA ARG A 34 33.15 14.47 -16.65
C ARG A 34 32.20 15.63 -16.35
N ILE A 35 32.80 16.78 -16.07
CA ILE A 35 32.13 18.08 -15.97
C ILE A 35 32.01 18.70 -17.37
N SER A 36 30.95 19.48 -17.59
CA SER A 36 30.74 20.19 -18.85
C SER A 36 31.82 21.27 -19.08
N PRO A 37 32.34 21.42 -20.32
CA PRO A 37 33.22 22.54 -20.66
C PRO A 37 32.47 23.88 -20.77
N GLU A 38 31.14 23.86 -20.85
CA GLU A 38 30.29 25.05 -21.02
C GLU A 38 29.86 25.67 -19.69
N ALA A 39 29.72 24.86 -18.64
CA ALA A 39 29.33 25.27 -17.30
C ALA A 39 29.82 24.25 -16.27
N PRO A 40 30.05 24.64 -14.99
CA PRO A 40 30.53 23.74 -13.94
C PRO A 40 29.42 22.78 -13.45
N VAL A 41 28.85 22.01 -14.37
CA VAL A 41 27.76 21.05 -14.13
C VAL A 41 28.14 19.67 -14.66
N PRO A 42 27.70 18.58 -14.02
CA PRO A 42 27.98 17.22 -14.48
C PRO A 42 27.29 16.92 -15.82
N ILE A 43 27.96 16.17 -16.69
CA ILE A 43 27.33 15.59 -17.89
C ILE A 43 26.86 14.17 -17.56
N LEU A 44 25.55 13.94 -17.62
CA LEU A 44 24.97 12.60 -17.49
C LEU A 44 24.95 11.88 -18.83
N HIS A 45 25.75 10.82 -18.97
CA HIS A 45 25.63 9.88 -20.08
C HIS A 45 24.52 8.88 -19.79
N VAL A 46 23.32 9.11 -20.34
CA VAL A 46 22.16 8.22 -20.16
C VAL A 46 22.45 6.80 -20.65
N LYS A 47 22.05 5.80 -19.87
CA LYS A 47 22.15 4.37 -20.19
C LYS A 47 20.77 3.73 -20.38
N GLY A 48 19.75 4.26 -19.71
CA GLY A 48 18.38 3.82 -19.86
C GLY A 48 17.41 4.71 -19.08
N SER A 49 16.12 4.50 -19.33
CA SER A 49 15.04 5.14 -18.59
C SER A 49 13.95 4.13 -18.29
N GLU A 50 13.36 4.23 -17.11
CA GLU A 50 12.20 3.45 -16.71
C GLU A 50 11.05 4.40 -16.41
N ASP A 51 9.86 4.07 -16.89
CA ASP A 51 8.65 4.87 -16.68
C ASP A 51 7.68 4.08 -15.79
N LEU A 52 7.14 4.74 -14.78
CA LEU A 52 6.18 4.17 -13.85
C LEU A 52 4.97 5.11 -13.66
N PRO A 53 3.76 4.57 -13.48
CA PRO A 53 2.63 5.35 -12.98
C PRO A 53 2.95 5.98 -11.62
N GLY A 54 2.87 7.29 -11.53
CA GLY A 54 3.09 8.09 -10.33
C GLY A 54 1.79 8.73 -9.83
N GLY A 55 1.87 9.35 -8.64
CA GLY A 55 0.72 10.00 -8.02
C GLY A 55 -0.40 9.01 -7.69
N ALA A 56 -1.63 9.32 -8.12
CA ALA A 56 -2.73 8.36 -8.02
C ALA A 56 -2.43 7.05 -8.79
N GLY A 57 -1.57 7.07 -9.81
CA GLY A 57 -1.10 5.86 -10.46
C GLY A 57 -0.32 4.93 -9.54
N ASN A 58 0.55 5.46 -8.68
CA ASN A 58 1.29 4.64 -7.71
C ASN A 58 0.35 4.02 -6.66
N VAL A 59 -0.68 4.76 -6.25
CA VAL A 59 -1.74 4.23 -5.37
C VAL A 59 -2.49 3.09 -6.06
N ALA A 60 -2.86 3.23 -7.34
CA ALA A 60 -3.52 2.18 -8.11
C ALA A 60 -2.67 0.90 -8.17
N LEU A 61 -1.36 1.04 -8.35
CA LEU A 61 -0.44 -0.08 -8.36
C LEU A 61 -0.30 -0.77 -7.00
N ASN A 62 -0.29 0.00 -5.89
CA ASN A 62 -0.31 -0.56 -4.54
C ASN A 62 -1.62 -1.30 -4.27
N LEU A 63 -2.77 -0.73 -4.66
CA LEU A 63 -4.08 -1.38 -4.55
C LEU A 63 -4.12 -2.70 -5.33
N LYS A 64 -3.67 -2.70 -6.59
CA LYS A 64 -3.58 -3.91 -7.42
C LYS A 64 -2.66 -4.96 -6.77
N ALA A 65 -1.50 -4.57 -6.25
CA ALA A 65 -0.59 -5.47 -5.54
C ALA A 65 -1.18 -6.06 -4.25
N LEU A 66 -2.10 -5.34 -3.61
CA LEU A 66 -2.90 -5.80 -2.47
C LEU A 66 -4.11 -6.65 -2.87
N GLY A 67 -4.27 -6.98 -4.16
CA GLY A 67 -5.35 -7.82 -4.68
C GLY A 67 -6.67 -7.09 -4.95
N ALA A 68 -6.67 -5.76 -5.00
CA ALA A 68 -7.85 -4.97 -5.33
C ALA A 68 -8.19 -5.04 -6.83
N GLU A 69 -9.48 -4.95 -7.15
CA GLU A 69 -9.94 -4.49 -8.47
C GLU A 69 -9.99 -2.96 -8.44
N VAL A 70 -9.27 -2.29 -9.35
CA VAL A 70 -9.14 -0.82 -9.31
C VAL A 70 -9.87 -0.20 -10.49
N ILE A 71 -10.87 0.64 -10.19
CA ILE A 71 -11.41 1.61 -11.14
C ILE A 71 -10.62 2.90 -10.97
N CYS A 72 -9.65 3.13 -11.86
CA CYS A 72 -8.85 4.35 -11.85
C CYS A 72 -9.57 5.46 -12.60
N VAL A 73 -9.84 6.58 -11.92
CA VAL A 73 -10.49 7.75 -12.47
C VAL A 73 -9.55 8.95 -12.38
N GLY A 74 -9.15 9.48 -13.54
CA GLY A 74 -8.14 10.53 -13.59
C GLY A 74 -8.09 11.22 -14.94
N ARG A 75 -7.19 12.19 -15.05
CA ARG A 75 -6.98 12.96 -16.27
C ARG A 75 -5.54 12.85 -16.76
N ILE A 76 -5.40 12.72 -18.08
CA ILE A 76 -4.14 12.85 -18.81
C ILE A 76 -4.25 13.91 -19.92
N GLY A 77 -3.12 14.38 -20.41
CA GLY A 77 -3.02 15.18 -21.63
C GLY A 77 -3.13 14.34 -22.90
N ASP A 78 -3.34 15.02 -24.02
CA ASP A 78 -3.25 14.44 -25.37
C ASP A 78 -1.79 14.45 -25.85
N ASP A 79 -0.94 13.70 -25.15
CA ASP A 79 0.51 13.65 -25.36
C ASP A 79 1.10 12.24 -25.18
N LYS A 80 2.40 12.11 -25.47
CA LYS A 80 3.10 10.82 -25.43
C LYS A 80 3.17 10.26 -24.01
N GLU A 81 3.28 11.12 -23.00
CA GLU A 81 3.30 10.75 -21.58
C GLU A 81 1.94 10.19 -21.14
N GLY A 82 0.84 10.81 -21.57
CA GLY A 82 -0.52 10.32 -21.32
C GLY A 82 -0.77 8.96 -21.97
N LEU A 83 -0.36 8.80 -23.23
CA LEU A 83 -0.45 7.50 -23.92
C LEU A 83 0.41 6.44 -23.21
N ARG A 84 1.62 6.82 -22.78
CA ARG A 84 2.52 5.92 -22.03
C ARG A 84 1.89 5.47 -20.72
N LEU A 85 1.25 6.36 -19.97
CA LEU A 85 0.51 6.00 -18.75
C LEU A 85 -0.60 4.99 -19.03
N LYS A 86 -1.41 5.19 -20.07
CA LYS A 86 -2.46 4.23 -20.45
C LYS A 86 -1.88 2.85 -20.75
N THR A 87 -0.80 2.77 -21.53
CA THR A 87 -0.11 1.49 -21.80
C THR A 87 0.43 0.85 -20.53
N LEU A 88 0.99 1.62 -19.59
CA LEU A 88 1.48 1.09 -18.31
C LEU A 88 0.34 0.54 -17.45
N PHE A 89 -0.83 1.19 -17.41
CA PHE A 89 -2.00 0.65 -16.71
C PHE A 89 -2.52 -0.64 -17.35
N GLU A 90 -2.56 -0.71 -18.68
CA GLU A 90 -2.98 -1.92 -19.41
C GLU A 90 -2.04 -3.11 -19.15
N GLN A 91 -0.72 -2.86 -19.08
CA GLN A 91 0.29 -3.86 -18.73
C GLN A 91 0.12 -4.41 -17.31
N GLU A 92 -0.48 -3.63 -16.43
CA GLU A 92 -0.76 -3.98 -15.03
C GLU A 92 -2.19 -4.50 -14.83
N GLU A 93 -2.92 -4.72 -15.94
CA GLU A 93 -4.32 -5.17 -15.95
C GLU A 93 -5.22 -4.26 -15.08
N ILE A 94 -5.01 -2.94 -15.20
CA ILE A 94 -5.87 -1.91 -14.60
C ILE A 94 -6.71 -1.29 -15.71
N ALA A 95 -8.02 -1.27 -15.52
CA ALA A 95 -8.95 -0.70 -16.49
C ALA A 95 -8.70 0.80 -16.70
N THR A 96 -8.70 1.23 -17.96
CA THR A 96 -8.38 2.61 -18.35
C THR A 96 -9.61 3.42 -18.78
N ASP A 97 -10.82 2.85 -18.65
CA ASP A 97 -12.09 3.50 -19.03
C ASP A 97 -12.36 4.80 -18.25
N GLY A 98 -11.87 4.90 -17.02
CA GLY A 98 -11.95 6.10 -16.19
C GLY A 98 -10.84 7.13 -16.44
N ILE A 99 -9.97 6.93 -17.44
CA ILE A 99 -8.87 7.85 -17.75
C ILE A 99 -9.25 8.78 -18.91
N PHE A 100 -9.59 10.01 -18.53
CA PHE A 100 -10.07 11.05 -19.45
C PHE A 100 -8.92 11.86 -20.03
N VAL A 101 -9.05 12.23 -21.32
CA VAL A 101 -8.05 13.03 -22.04
C VAL A 101 -8.55 14.47 -22.10
N GLN A 102 -7.74 15.42 -21.61
CA GLN A 102 -8.01 16.85 -21.77
C GLN A 102 -7.01 17.44 -22.77
N LYS A 103 -7.52 18.15 -23.77
CA LYS A 103 -6.70 18.85 -24.76
C LYS A 103 -6.10 20.12 -24.17
N GLY A 104 -4.92 20.50 -24.66
CA GLY A 104 -4.26 21.76 -24.29
C GLY A 104 -3.56 21.74 -22.93
N ILE A 105 -3.39 20.57 -22.32
CA ILE A 105 -2.58 20.36 -21.11
C ILE A 105 -1.49 19.34 -21.39
N HIS A 106 -0.44 19.36 -20.55
CA HIS A 106 0.55 18.30 -20.51
C HIS A 106 0.26 17.34 -19.36
N THR A 107 0.35 16.03 -19.63
CA THR A 107 0.37 15.00 -18.60
C THR A 107 1.54 15.29 -17.64
N PRO A 108 1.32 15.40 -16.32
CA PRO A 108 2.40 15.68 -15.39
C PRO A 108 3.50 14.60 -15.46
N LEU A 109 4.75 15.02 -15.63
CA LEU A 109 5.92 14.17 -15.69
C LEU A 109 6.93 14.60 -14.63
N LYS A 110 7.47 13.62 -13.89
CA LYS A 110 8.53 13.81 -12.90
C LYS A 110 9.72 12.92 -13.25
N ASN A 111 10.70 13.50 -13.95
CA ASN A 111 11.89 12.77 -14.35
C ASN A 111 13.03 12.93 -13.33
N ARG A 112 13.43 11.83 -12.68
CA ARG A 112 14.56 11.77 -11.75
C ARG A 112 15.79 11.28 -12.52
N LEU A 113 16.80 12.14 -12.63
CA LEU A 113 18.08 11.79 -13.24
C LEU A 113 18.99 11.18 -12.19
N ILE A 114 19.46 9.95 -12.43
CA ILE A 114 20.22 9.15 -11.45
C ILE A 114 21.58 8.77 -12.03
N ALA A 115 22.64 8.93 -11.23
CA ALA A 115 23.97 8.40 -11.53
C ALA A 115 24.58 7.77 -10.28
N GLU A 116 25.23 6.62 -10.46
CA GLU A 116 25.97 5.94 -9.38
C GLU A 116 25.14 5.70 -8.11
N GLY A 117 23.85 5.41 -8.30
CA GLY A 117 22.89 5.18 -7.20
C GLY A 117 22.41 6.44 -6.49
N GLN A 118 22.77 7.65 -6.97
CA GLN A 118 22.36 8.93 -6.40
C GLN A 118 21.50 9.72 -7.38
N GLN A 119 20.42 10.33 -6.86
CA GLN A 119 19.61 11.26 -7.64
C GLN A 119 20.33 12.60 -7.77
N LEU A 120 20.62 13.02 -9.00
CA LEU A 120 21.30 14.27 -9.31
C LEU A 120 20.33 15.44 -9.37
N ILE A 121 19.22 15.28 -10.07
CA ILE A 121 18.21 16.32 -10.29
C ILE A 121 16.84 15.69 -10.57
N ARG A 122 15.78 16.42 -10.24
CA ARG A 122 14.41 16.11 -10.66
C ARG A 122 13.91 17.20 -11.61
N VAL A 123 13.38 16.80 -12.75
CA VAL A 123 12.79 17.66 -13.77
C VAL A 123 11.29 17.41 -13.79
N ASP A 124 10.53 18.41 -13.36
CA ASP A 124 9.07 18.35 -13.33
C ASP A 124 8.53 19.11 -14.57
N GLN A 125 7.70 18.44 -15.37
CA GLN A 125 6.99 19.02 -16.51
C GLN A 125 5.49 18.84 -16.27
N GLU A 126 4.80 19.90 -15.86
CA GLU A 126 3.42 19.79 -15.44
C GLU A 126 2.62 21.07 -15.69
N CYS A 127 1.32 20.90 -15.92
CA CYS A 127 0.37 21.99 -16.04
C CYS A 127 -0.75 21.80 -15.01
N CYS A 128 -0.75 22.62 -13.95
CA CYS A 128 -1.75 22.55 -12.90
C CYS A 128 -3.00 23.38 -13.28
N THR A 129 -3.75 22.90 -14.26
CA THR A 129 -5.00 23.54 -14.71
C THR A 129 -6.22 22.75 -14.27
N PRO A 130 -7.34 23.41 -13.93
CA PRO A 130 -8.59 22.72 -13.64
C PRO A 130 -9.10 21.88 -14.83
N LEU A 131 -10.04 20.98 -14.54
CA LEU A 131 -10.82 20.32 -15.58
C LEU A 131 -11.57 21.34 -16.45
N SER A 132 -11.69 21.07 -17.76
CA SER A 132 -12.69 21.78 -18.56
C SER A 132 -14.09 21.34 -18.14
N THR A 133 -15.10 22.20 -18.36
CA THR A 133 -16.48 21.89 -17.96
C THR A 133 -16.99 20.62 -18.64
N GLU A 134 -16.60 20.39 -19.89
CA GLU A 134 -16.97 19.21 -20.67
C GLU A 134 -16.37 17.94 -20.07
N VAL A 135 -15.06 17.94 -19.80
CA VAL A 135 -14.38 16.77 -19.21
C VAL A 135 -14.89 16.49 -17.80
N GLU A 136 -15.15 17.53 -16.99
CA GLU A 136 -15.71 17.34 -15.65
C GLU A 136 -17.10 16.67 -15.70
N GLN A 137 -17.95 17.03 -16.67
CA GLN A 137 -19.25 16.39 -16.86
C GLN A 137 -19.13 14.92 -17.28
N GLU A 138 -18.18 14.59 -18.16
CA GLU A 138 -17.89 13.21 -18.56
C GLU A 138 -17.42 12.37 -17.36
N VAL A 139 -16.48 12.91 -16.57
CA VAL A 139 -15.99 12.28 -15.34
C VAL A 139 -17.13 12.02 -14.36
N LEU A 140 -17.97 13.02 -14.11
CA LEU A 140 -19.13 12.88 -13.21
C LEU A 140 -20.15 11.86 -13.70
N SER A 141 -20.39 11.78 -15.01
CA SER A 141 -21.29 10.78 -15.59
C SER A 141 -20.77 9.37 -15.37
N TYR A 142 -19.48 9.15 -15.65
CA TYR A 142 -18.82 7.86 -15.43
C TYR A 142 -18.87 7.43 -13.97
N ILE A 143 -18.52 8.34 -13.04
CA ILE A 143 -18.56 8.04 -11.60
C ILE A 143 -19.98 7.65 -11.16
N LYS A 144 -21.02 8.35 -11.65
CA LYS A 144 -22.41 8.03 -11.31
C LYS A 144 -22.83 6.61 -11.69
N GLU A 145 -22.29 6.07 -12.78
CA GLU A 145 -22.57 4.72 -13.24
C GLU A 145 -21.73 3.66 -12.49
N ALA A 146 -20.46 3.98 -12.22
CA ALA A 146 -19.50 3.04 -11.65
C ALA A 146 -19.54 2.96 -10.12
N ILE A 147 -19.97 4.02 -9.40
CA ILE A 147 -19.82 4.10 -7.93
C ILE A 147 -20.56 2.98 -7.19
N ARG A 148 -21.69 2.49 -7.72
CA ARG A 148 -22.46 1.41 -7.08
C ARG A 148 -21.78 0.05 -7.12
N GLN A 149 -20.69 -0.06 -7.86
CA GLN A 149 -19.95 -1.30 -8.04
C GLN A 149 -18.73 -1.37 -7.13
N VAL A 150 -18.46 -0.36 -6.29
CA VAL A 150 -17.25 -0.30 -5.46
C VAL A 150 -17.60 -0.31 -3.98
N GLU A 151 -16.71 -0.88 -3.17
CA GLU A 151 -16.88 -0.92 -1.71
C GLU A 151 -16.26 0.30 -1.02
N VAL A 152 -15.38 1.03 -1.69
CA VAL A 152 -14.71 2.22 -1.14
C VAL A 152 -14.27 3.16 -2.25
N VAL A 153 -14.33 4.47 -1.95
CA VAL A 153 -13.75 5.52 -2.79
C VAL A 153 -12.46 6.02 -2.14
N ALA A 154 -11.34 5.96 -2.86
CA ALA A 154 -10.08 6.54 -2.46
C ALA A 154 -9.79 7.78 -3.33
N ILE A 155 -9.39 8.88 -2.69
CA ILE A 155 -9.03 10.13 -3.36
C ILE A 155 -7.56 10.43 -3.08
N SER A 156 -6.77 10.63 -4.12
CA SER A 156 -5.35 10.94 -4.04
C SER A 156 -5.07 12.29 -4.69
N ASP A 157 -5.00 13.33 -3.87
CA ASP A 157 -4.82 14.71 -4.33
C ASP A 157 -3.34 15.09 -4.37
N TYR A 158 -2.87 15.58 -5.51
CA TYR A 158 -1.53 16.12 -5.69
C TYR A 158 -1.57 17.59 -6.16
N ALA A 159 -2.74 18.22 -6.08
CA ALA A 159 -3.04 19.57 -6.53
C ALA A 159 -2.65 19.82 -8.00
N LYS A 160 -2.87 18.84 -8.89
CA LYS A 160 -2.60 18.98 -10.35
C LYS A 160 -3.84 19.39 -11.16
N GLY A 161 -4.96 19.59 -10.49
CA GLY A 161 -6.15 20.22 -11.05
C GLY A 161 -7.23 19.25 -11.54
N PHE A 162 -7.05 17.93 -11.37
CA PHE A 162 -8.11 16.96 -11.61
C PHE A 162 -9.23 17.09 -10.57
N LEU A 163 -8.88 17.20 -9.29
CA LEU A 163 -9.83 17.23 -8.18
C LEU A 163 -10.37 18.64 -7.94
N SER A 164 -11.30 19.08 -8.79
CA SER A 164 -12.00 20.36 -8.61
C SER A 164 -12.95 20.32 -7.40
N LEU A 165 -13.27 21.49 -6.84
CA LEU A 165 -14.21 21.60 -5.71
C LEU A 165 -15.61 21.06 -6.08
N SER A 166 -16.07 21.33 -7.29
CA SER A 166 -17.37 20.83 -7.79
C SER A 166 -17.37 19.31 -7.94
N LEU A 167 -16.30 18.74 -8.52
CA LEU A 167 -16.15 17.29 -8.64
C LEU A 167 -16.15 16.63 -7.25
N LEU A 168 -15.29 17.08 -6.33
CA LEU A 168 -15.18 16.51 -4.98
C LEU A 168 -16.52 16.56 -4.24
N LYS A 169 -17.23 17.70 -4.30
CA LYS A 169 -18.53 17.87 -3.65
C LYS A 169 -19.57 16.86 -4.15
N GLU A 170 -19.66 16.68 -5.47
CA GLU A 170 -20.62 15.74 -6.07
C GLU A 170 -20.26 14.28 -5.76
N VAL A 171 -18.97 13.93 -5.83
CA VAL A 171 -18.50 12.57 -5.51
C VAL A 171 -18.74 12.24 -4.05
N ILE A 172 -18.43 13.17 -3.13
CA ILE A 172 -18.64 12.96 -1.71
C ILE A 172 -20.13 12.82 -1.38
N ALA A 173 -20.97 13.67 -1.96
CA ALA A 173 -22.41 13.57 -1.78
C ALA A 173 -22.97 12.24 -2.32
N LEU A 174 -22.47 11.77 -3.45
CA LEU A 174 -22.90 10.53 -4.08
C LEU A 174 -22.48 9.30 -3.27
N ALA A 175 -21.21 9.19 -2.88
CA ALA A 175 -20.74 8.07 -2.07
C ALA A 175 -21.46 8.01 -0.72
N LYS A 176 -21.68 9.16 -0.07
CA LYS A 176 -22.47 9.24 1.17
C LYS A 176 -23.91 8.76 0.98
N LYS A 177 -24.55 9.12 -0.14
CA LYS A 177 -25.91 8.66 -0.47
C LYS A 177 -25.98 7.14 -0.65
N GLU A 178 -24.95 6.54 -1.24
CA GLU A 178 -24.87 5.09 -1.49
C GLU A 178 -24.27 4.31 -0.30
N GLY A 179 -23.86 5.00 0.78
CA GLY A 179 -23.27 4.38 1.97
C GLY A 179 -21.84 3.88 1.77
N ILE A 180 -21.14 4.40 0.76
CA ILE A 180 -19.77 4.01 0.40
C ILE A 180 -18.79 4.94 1.13
N PRO A 181 -17.83 4.40 1.92
CA PRO A 181 -16.89 5.21 2.66
C PRO A 181 -15.86 5.87 1.72
N ILE A 182 -15.40 7.06 2.12
CA ILE A 182 -14.46 7.88 1.33
C ILE A 182 -13.20 8.13 2.14
N LEU A 183 -12.07 7.74 1.57
CA LEU A 183 -10.74 8.00 2.09
C LEU A 183 -10.04 9.05 1.23
N VAL A 184 -9.52 10.10 1.84
CA VAL A 184 -8.83 11.20 1.13
C VAL A 184 -7.38 11.30 1.58
N ASP A 185 -6.44 11.29 0.64
CA ASP A 185 -5.09 11.83 0.83
C ASP A 185 -5.08 13.29 0.38
N PRO A 186 -5.05 14.25 1.32
CA PRO A 186 -5.26 15.64 0.99
C PRO A 186 -3.99 16.31 0.46
N LYS A 187 -4.17 17.44 -0.23
CA LYS A 187 -3.08 18.33 -0.61
C LYS A 187 -3.40 19.79 -0.37
N GLY A 188 -2.39 20.50 0.13
CA GLY A 188 -2.45 21.93 0.43
C GLY A 188 -2.76 22.18 1.89
N ASP A 189 -3.27 23.37 2.17
CA ASP A 189 -3.65 23.89 3.47
C ASP A 189 -5.16 24.15 3.59
N ASP A 190 -5.92 23.99 2.51
CA ASP A 190 -7.38 24.07 2.53
C ASP A 190 -8.00 22.67 2.37
N PHE A 191 -8.47 22.12 3.49
CA PHE A 191 -9.16 20.83 3.51
C PHE A 191 -10.68 20.97 3.43
N THR A 192 -11.23 22.18 3.36
CA THR A 192 -12.69 22.39 3.27
C THR A 192 -13.29 21.80 1.99
N LYS A 193 -12.48 21.67 0.92
CA LYS A 193 -12.88 20.98 -0.32
C LYS A 193 -13.20 19.49 -0.15
N TYR A 194 -12.79 18.88 0.96
CA TYR A 194 -13.08 17.47 1.28
C TYR A 194 -14.24 17.31 2.27
N PHE A 195 -15.08 18.34 2.39
CA PHE A 195 -16.11 18.38 3.43
C PHE A 195 -17.04 17.16 3.39
N GLY A 196 -17.15 16.46 4.51
CA GLY A 196 -18.01 15.29 4.68
C GLY A 196 -17.42 13.94 4.22
N ALA A 197 -16.12 13.87 3.94
CA ALA A 197 -15.42 12.61 3.74
C ALA A 197 -15.43 11.72 4.99
N THR A 198 -15.36 10.40 4.83
CA THR A 198 -15.31 9.47 5.97
C THR A 198 -13.98 9.57 6.72
N LEU A 199 -12.87 9.58 5.99
CA LEU A 199 -11.52 9.62 6.56
C LEU A 199 -10.61 10.52 5.72
N ILE A 200 -9.93 11.47 6.37
CA ILE A 200 -8.89 12.28 5.73
C ILE A 200 -7.54 11.92 6.34
N LYS A 201 -6.55 11.62 5.50
CA LYS A 201 -5.23 11.11 5.87
C LYS A 201 -4.09 12.09 5.55
N PRO A 202 -3.97 13.25 6.23
CA PRO A 202 -2.83 14.14 6.02
C PRO A 202 -1.54 13.56 6.64
N ASN A 203 -0.39 13.97 6.13
CA ASN A 203 0.83 13.88 6.93
C ASN A 203 0.87 14.99 8.01
N PHE A 204 1.76 14.88 8.99
CA PHE A 204 1.83 15.85 10.11
C PHE A 204 2.02 17.29 9.65
N LYS A 205 2.85 17.55 8.62
CA LYS A 205 3.07 18.91 8.11
C LYS A 205 1.82 19.48 7.44
N GLU A 206 1.13 18.67 6.65
CA GLU A 206 -0.13 19.03 6.01
C GLU A 206 -1.22 19.28 7.07
N ALA A 207 -1.30 18.43 8.10
CA ALA A 207 -2.26 18.58 9.20
C ALA A 207 -2.06 19.89 9.97
N VAL A 208 -0.82 20.22 10.34
CA VAL A 208 -0.47 21.48 11.03
C VAL A 208 -0.80 22.69 10.15
N SER A 209 -0.45 22.62 8.86
CA SER A 209 -0.70 23.70 7.91
C SER A 209 -2.19 23.95 7.73
N ALA A 210 -2.99 22.89 7.54
CA ALA A 210 -4.43 23.00 7.34
C ALA A 210 -5.17 23.46 8.61
N ALA A 211 -4.75 22.97 9.78
CA ALA A 211 -5.28 23.44 11.06
C ALA A 211 -4.92 24.92 11.36
N LYS A 212 -3.98 25.52 10.61
CA LYS A 212 -3.52 26.92 10.80
C LYS A 212 -2.99 27.16 12.22
N VAL A 213 -2.34 26.16 12.81
CA VAL A 213 -1.74 26.22 14.15
C VAL A 213 -0.22 26.07 14.09
N SER A 214 0.45 26.35 15.22
CA SER A 214 1.89 26.09 15.35
C SER A 214 2.17 24.59 15.37
N GLN A 215 3.31 24.16 14.83
CA GLN A 215 3.80 22.78 14.92
C GLN A 215 3.97 22.30 16.37
N ALA A 216 4.19 23.21 17.32
CA ALA A 216 4.30 22.90 18.75
C ALA A 216 2.94 22.73 19.46
N SER A 217 1.82 22.89 18.73
CA SER A 217 0.49 22.77 19.31
C SER A 217 0.18 21.31 19.69
N PRO A 218 -0.65 21.07 20.71
CA PRO A 218 -1.09 19.72 21.05
C PRO A 218 -1.75 19.04 19.85
N LEU A 219 -1.48 17.75 19.68
CA LEU A 219 -2.07 16.92 18.61
C LEU A 219 -3.60 16.93 18.64
N ASP A 220 -4.19 16.94 19.85
CA ASP A 220 -5.64 17.01 20.04
C ASP A 220 -6.24 18.31 19.45
N LEU A 221 -5.55 19.44 19.61
CA LEU A 221 -5.96 20.72 19.00
C LEU A 221 -5.95 20.64 17.46
N ILE A 222 -4.92 20.02 16.88
CA ILE A 222 -4.81 19.83 15.43
C ILE A 222 -5.96 18.94 14.93
N GLY A 223 -6.18 17.80 15.59
CA GLY A 223 -7.25 16.86 15.24
C GLY A 223 -8.64 17.47 15.34
N GLU A 224 -8.93 18.16 16.46
CA GLU A 224 -10.20 18.86 16.67
C GLU A 224 -10.46 19.95 15.63
N SER A 225 -9.45 20.77 15.30
CA SER A 225 -9.57 21.80 14.28
C SER A 225 -9.94 21.22 12.93
N LEU A 226 -9.24 20.16 12.51
CA LEU A 226 -9.47 19.51 11.22
C LEU A 226 -10.81 18.81 11.16
N LEU A 227 -11.23 18.11 12.23
CA LEU A 227 -12.56 17.50 12.30
C LEU A 227 -13.67 18.54 12.14
N ASN A 228 -13.54 19.69 12.81
CA ASN A 228 -14.52 20.77 12.73
C ASN A 228 -14.56 21.45 11.35
N GLU A 229 -13.39 21.73 10.76
CA GLU A 229 -13.29 22.42 9.46
C GLU A 229 -13.79 21.54 8.30
N THR A 230 -13.51 20.24 8.36
CA THR A 230 -13.81 19.29 7.28
C THR A 230 -15.14 18.56 7.47
N GLY A 231 -15.69 18.52 8.69
CA GLY A 231 -16.86 17.70 9.00
C GLY A 231 -16.65 16.21 8.71
N ALA A 232 -15.40 15.76 8.65
CA ALA A 232 -15.06 14.36 8.43
C ALA A 232 -15.38 13.53 9.68
N GLU A 233 -15.68 12.25 9.49
CA GLU A 233 -15.93 11.34 10.64
C GLU A 233 -14.63 11.07 11.40
N MET A 234 -13.51 11.05 10.68
CA MET A 234 -12.19 10.73 11.21
C MET A 234 -11.06 11.49 10.51
N ILE A 235 -10.02 11.82 11.26
CA ILE A 235 -8.75 12.36 10.75
C ILE A 235 -7.62 11.41 11.15
N MET A 236 -6.84 10.94 10.19
CA MET A 236 -5.70 10.05 10.41
C MET A 236 -4.38 10.73 10.03
N VAL A 237 -3.65 11.21 11.03
CA VAL A 237 -2.39 11.91 10.83
C VAL A 237 -1.23 10.92 10.82
N THR A 238 -0.52 10.83 9.69
CA THR A 238 0.74 10.08 9.60
C THR A 238 1.91 10.94 10.09
N ARG A 239 2.73 10.38 10.99
CA ARG A 239 3.79 11.10 11.72
C ARG A 239 5.16 10.42 11.57
N SER A 240 5.44 9.88 10.40
CA SER A 240 6.71 9.20 10.10
C SER A 240 7.05 8.14 11.17
N GLU A 241 8.21 8.23 11.83
CA GLU A 241 8.67 7.32 12.87
C GLU A 241 7.79 7.26 14.12
N GLU A 242 6.97 8.30 14.40
CA GLU A 242 6.01 8.27 15.51
C GLU A 242 4.77 7.42 15.20
N GLY A 243 4.62 6.95 13.96
CA GLY A 243 3.49 6.15 13.50
C GLY A 243 2.27 6.99 13.13
N ILE A 244 1.08 6.52 13.50
CA ILE A 244 -0.19 7.09 13.06
C ILE A 244 -1.02 7.53 14.27
N THR A 245 -1.66 8.69 14.18
CA THR A 245 -2.68 9.13 15.16
C THR A 245 -4.03 9.20 14.47
N LEU A 246 -5.05 8.62 15.08
CA LEU A 246 -6.43 8.70 14.62
C LEU A 246 -7.24 9.58 15.59
N PHE A 247 -8.00 10.51 15.03
CA PHE A 247 -8.96 11.34 15.74
C PHE A 247 -10.36 11.00 15.23
N HIS A 248 -11.27 10.66 16.14
CA HIS A 248 -12.68 10.46 15.83
C HIS A 248 -13.51 11.70 16.15
N GLN A 249 -14.65 11.85 15.48
CA GLN A 249 -15.62 12.92 15.73
C GLN A 249 -16.15 12.95 17.18
N ASP A 250 -16.11 11.82 17.90
CA ASP A 250 -16.43 11.73 19.33
C ASP A 250 -15.27 12.21 20.25
N GLN A 251 -14.26 12.87 19.67
CA GLN A 251 -13.05 13.39 20.32
C GLN A 251 -12.15 12.31 20.95
N LYS A 252 -12.32 11.04 20.56
CA LYS A 252 -11.39 9.99 20.98
C LYS A 252 -10.14 9.97 20.09
N ARG A 253 -8.99 10.29 20.70
CA ARG A 253 -7.68 10.09 20.10
C ARG A 253 -7.18 8.66 20.32
N LEU A 254 -6.61 8.06 19.27
CA LEU A 254 -5.94 6.76 19.31
C LEU A 254 -4.57 6.86 18.64
N ASP A 255 -3.52 6.42 19.34
CA ASP A 255 -2.16 6.41 18.83
C ASP A 255 -1.71 5.00 18.44
N PHE A 256 -1.11 4.87 17.26
CA PHE A 256 -0.63 3.63 16.66
C PHE A 256 0.87 3.76 16.34
N PRO A 257 1.75 3.52 17.33
CA PRO A 257 3.19 3.66 17.14
C PRO A 257 3.73 2.57 16.20
N VAL A 258 4.80 2.90 15.47
CA VAL A 258 5.52 1.95 14.61
C VAL A 258 6.79 1.49 15.33
N LYS A 259 7.11 0.20 15.24
CA LYS A 259 8.44 -0.30 15.62
C LYS A 259 9.37 -0.12 14.42
N SER A 260 10.00 1.05 14.30
CA SER A 260 10.88 1.35 13.16
C SER A 260 12.21 0.58 13.25
N LYS A 261 12.62 -0.01 12.13
CA LYS A 261 14.00 -0.42 11.80
C LYS A 261 14.53 0.50 10.68
N GLU A 262 15.79 0.32 10.27
CA GLU A 262 16.51 1.18 9.30
C GLU A 262 15.65 1.69 8.13
N VAL A 263 15.54 3.02 8.00
CA VAL A 263 14.83 3.71 6.92
C VAL A 263 15.78 3.91 5.75
N LYS A 264 15.42 3.45 4.54
CA LYS A 264 16.22 3.67 3.32
C LYS A 264 15.65 4.78 2.45
N ASP A 265 14.36 4.73 2.13
CA ASP A 265 13.68 5.70 1.27
C ASP A 265 12.25 5.92 1.77
N VAL A 266 11.80 7.16 1.94
CA VAL A 266 10.44 7.46 2.41
C VAL A 266 9.44 7.70 1.27
N THR A 267 9.91 7.64 0.03
CA THR A 267 9.10 7.93 -1.15
C THR A 267 7.99 6.88 -1.33
N GLY A 268 6.75 7.33 -1.45
CA GLY A 268 5.60 6.44 -1.71
C GLY A 268 4.99 5.75 -0.48
N ALA A 269 5.59 5.88 0.72
CA ALA A 269 5.04 5.27 1.94
C ALA A 269 3.62 5.78 2.25
N GLY A 270 3.33 7.06 1.97
CA GLY A 270 1.99 7.63 2.11
C GLY A 270 0.94 6.98 1.20
N ASP A 271 1.33 6.67 -0.04
CA ASP A 271 0.48 6.00 -1.02
C ASP A 271 0.20 4.54 -0.61
N THR A 272 1.21 3.85 -0.06
CA THR A 272 1.04 2.50 0.49
C THR A 272 0.07 2.49 1.67
N VAL A 273 0.18 3.47 2.58
CA VAL A 273 -0.78 3.63 3.69
C VAL A 273 -2.18 3.90 3.15
N LEU A 274 -2.32 4.79 2.16
CA LEU A 274 -3.61 5.08 1.53
C LEU A 274 -4.26 3.81 0.95
N ALA A 275 -3.48 3.02 0.20
CA ALA A 275 -3.95 1.79 -0.42
C ALA A 275 -4.37 0.75 0.63
N MET A 276 -3.58 0.54 1.67
CA MET A 276 -3.88 -0.45 2.72
C MET A 276 -5.10 -0.05 3.57
N VAL A 277 -5.26 1.24 3.87
CA VAL A 277 -6.46 1.73 4.57
C VAL A 277 -7.69 1.59 3.67
N ALA A 278 -7.61 1.94 2.39
CA ALA A 278 -8.72 1.74 1.44
C ALA A 278 -9.13 0.27 1.37
N MET A 279 -8.16 -0.64 1.20
CA MET A 279 -8.41 -2.09 1.22
C MET A 279 -9.09 -2.55 2.50
N SER A 280 -8.63 -2.06 3.66
CA SER A 280 -9.19 -2.41 4.95
C SER A 280 -10.63 -1.92 5.10
N MET A 281 -10.91 -0.69 4.66
CA MET A 281 -12.25 -0.10 4.70
C MET A 281 -13.21 -0.84 3.77
N GLY A 282 -12.83 -1.11 2.52
CA GLY A 282 -13.66 -1.85 1.58
C GLY A 282 -13.86 -3.34 1.97
N SER A 283 -12.91 -3.93 2.69
CA SER A 283 -13.06 -5.26 3.30
C SER A 283 -13.93 -5.27 4.57
N ASN A 284 -14.42 -4.12 5.04
CA ASN A 284 -15.12 -3.95 6.32
C ASN A 284 -14.31 -4.38 7.55
N LEU A 285 -12.98 -4.20 7.50
CA LEU A 285 -12.14 -4.39 8.68
C LEU A 285 -12.30 -3.24 9.67
N PRO A 286 -12.24 -3.49 10.98
CA PRO A 286 -12.08 -2.42 11.97
C PRO A 286 -10.90 -1.54 11.61
N LEU A 287 -11.11 -0.22 11.54
CA LEU A 287 -10.07 0.72 11.09
C LEU A 287 -8.78 0.63 11.90
N SER A 288 -8.87 0.36 13.21
CA SER A 288 -7.70 0.15 14.06
C SER A 288 -6.81 -1.00 13.58
N GLU A 289 -7.40 -2.08 13.08
CA GLU A 289 -6.64 -3.20 12.51
C GLU A 289 -6.04 -2.82 11.16
N GLY A 290 -6.81 -2.11 10.32
CA GLY A 290 -6.33 -1.57 9.04
C GLY A 290 -5.13 -0.61 9.22
N ILE A 291 -5.14 0.22 10.25
CA ILE A 291 -4.02 1.12 10.60
C ILE A 291 -2.79 0.31 11.01
N HIS A 292 -2.95 -0.73 11.81
CA HIS A 292 -1.81 -1.60 12.16
C HIS A 292 -1.23 -2.30 10.94
N LEU A 293 -2.05 -2.82 10.03
CA LEU A 293 -1.58 -3.39 8.76
C LEU A 293 -0.88 -2.32 7.91
N SER A 294 -1.41 -1.10 7.89
CA SER A 294 -0.81 0.03 7.15
C SER A 294 0.55 0.43 7.71
N ASN A 295 0.74 0.38 9.03
CA ASN A 295 2.04 0.59 9.65
C ASN A 295 3.07 -0.46 9.20
N VAL A 296 2.65 -1.74 9.10
CA VAL A 296 3.53 -2.82 8.60
C VAL A 296 3.83 -2.60 7.11
N ALA A 297 2.82 -2.31 6.29
CA ALA A 297 3.00 -2.06 4.87
C ALA A 297 3.92 -0.85 4.61
N ALA A 298 3.73 0.26 5.33
CA ALA A 298 4.60 1.42 5.25
C ALA A 298 6.05 1.08 5.63
N SER A 299 6.25 0.26 6.67
CA SER A 299 7.60 -0.17 7.06
C SER A 299 8.30 -0.98 5.95
N LEU A 300 7.55 -1.82 5.24
CA LEU A 300 8.09 -2.57 4.09
C LEU A 300 8.43 -1.66 2.91
N ALA A 301 7.58 -0.67 2.63
CA ALA A 301 7.81 0.29 1.56
C ALA A 301 9.11 1.07 1.78
N ILE A 302 9.40 1.50 3.02
CA ILE A 302 10.57 2.33 3.31
C ILE A 302 11.90 1.58 3.44
N GLU A 303 11.86 0.25 3.56
CA GLU A 303 13.05 -0.62 3.62
C GLU A 303 13.65 -0.92 2.23
N ARG A 304 12.96 -0.51 1.15
CA ARG A 304 13.32 -0.76 -0.25
C ARG A 304 13.62 0.57 -0.97
N LEU A 305 14.43 0.52 -2.03
CA LEU A 305 14.78 1.72 -2.80
C LEU A 305 13.73 2.00 -3.88
N GLY A 306 13.27 3.26 -3.99
CA GLY A 306 12.30 3.69 -4.99
C GLY A 306 10.83 3.51 -4.58
N CYS A 307 9.90 3.85 -5.48
CA CYS A 307 8.46 3.65 -5.27
C CYS A 307 8.12 2.16 -5.36
N VAL A 308 8.28 1.43 -4.25
CA VAL A 308 8.01 -0.01 -4.21
C VAL A 308 6.57 -0.29 -3.83
N ARG A 309 5.97 -1.24 -4.54
CA ARG A 309 4.63 -1.76 -4.26
C ARG A 309 4.73 -2.82 -3.17
N VAL A 310 3.85 -2.74 -2.18
CA VAL A 310 3.75 -3.78 -1.15
C VAL A 310 2.61 -4.72 -1.52
N SER A 311 2.95 -5.97 -1.81
CA SER A 311 1.97 -7.01 -2.14
C SER A 311 1.40 -7.69 -0.89
N LEU A 312 0.31 -8.45 -1.06
CA LEU A 312 -0.18 -9.35 -0.01
C LEU A 312 0.88 -10.37 0.43
N SER A 313 1.72 -10.85 -0.51
CA SER A 313 2.80 -11.79 -0.20
C SER A 313 3.88 -11.15 0.68
N ASP A 314 4.30 -9.92 0.35
CA ASP A 314 5.26 -9.16 1.17
C ASP A 314 4.72 -8.93 2.59
N LEU A 315 3.44 -8.56 2.70
CA LEU A 315 2.80 -8.33 3.99
C LEU A 315 2.70 -9.63 4.80
N ALA A 316 2.32 -10.73 4.15
CA ALA A 316 2.24 -12.03 4.78
C ALA A 316 3.58 -12.50 5.34
N GLU A 317 4.66 -12.41 4.55
CA GLU A 317 6.02 -12.72 5.01
C GLU A 317 6.38 -11.95 6.27
N ARG A 318 6.19 -10.62 6.25
CA ARG A 318 6.52 -9.78 7.41
C ARG A 318 5.67 -10.09 8.63
N LEU A 319 4.38 -10.37 8.45
CA LEU A 319 3.51 -10.74 9.56
C LEU A 319 3.89 -12.09 10.18
N LEU A 320 4.34 -13.05 9.37
CA LEU A 320 4.88 -14.33 9.83
C LEU A 320 6.22 -14.14 10.56
N GLU A 321 7.11 -13.27 10.06
CA GLU A 321 8.38 -12.90 10.73
C GLU A 321 8.16 -12.26 12.11
N ILE A 322 7.11 -11.45 12.27
CA ILE A 322 6.78 -10.83 13.56
C ILE A 322 6.25 -11.88 14.55
N ASN A 323 5.69 -13.00 14.07
CA ASN A 323 5.11 -14.08 14.89
C ASN A 323 6.05 -15.29 15.10
N VAL A 324 7.36 -15.16 14.79
CA VAL A 324 8.36 -16.25 14.81
C VAL A 324 8.43 -17.04 16.12
N GLU A 325 8.05 -16.45 17.25
CA GLU A 325 8.03 -17.16 18.54
C GLU A 325 7.07 -18.36 18.57
N ASN A 326 6.05 -18.39 17.69
CA ASN A 326 5.16 -19.52 17.50
C ASN A 326 5.14 -19.94 16.03
N LYS A 327 6.08 -20.81 15.63
CA LYS A 327 6.06 -21.51 14.32
C LYS A 327 4.84 -22.42 14.13
N ILE A 328 3.88 -22.38 15.06
CA ILE A 328 2.68 -23.20 15.09
C ILE A 328 1.55 -22.38 14.46
N PHE A 329 1.11 -22.82 13.30
CA PHE A 329 0.09 -22.14 12.52
C PHE A 329 -1.24 -22.92 12.56
N GLN A 330 -2.32 -22.14 12.62
CA GLN A 330 -3.71 -22.57 12.79
C GLN A 330 -4.54 -21.96 11.67
N GLU A 331 -5.86 -22.17 11.66
CA GLU A 331 -6.75 -21.67 10.60
C GLU A 331 -6.62 -20.15 10.34
N ASP A 332 -6.45 -19.32 11.39
CA ASP A 332 -6.31 -17.86 11.26
C ASP A 332 -5.01 -17.43 10.52
N HIS A 333 -4.07 -18.36 10.36
CA HIS A 333 -2.80 -18.16 9.69
C HIS A 333 -2.75 -18.68 8.26
N LEU A 334 -3.74 -19.49 7.84
CA LEU A 334 -3.75 -20.14 6.53
C LEU A 334 -3.63 -19.12 5.40
N PHE A 335 -4.41 -18.04 5.45
CA PHE A 335 -4.34 -16.98 4.44
C PHE A 335 -2.93 -16.38 4.32
N ALA A 336 -2.24 -16.15 5.44
CA ALA A 336 -0.87 -15.65 5.41
C ALA A 336 0.12 -16.68 4.84
N LEU A 337 -0.03 -17.96 5.21
CA LEU A 337 0.79 -19.02 4.65
C LEU A 337 0.56 -19.16 3.14
N GLU A 338 -0.68 -19.12 2.67
CA GLU A 338 -1.02 -19.15 1.25
C GLU A 338 -0.31 -18.02 0.49
N GLN A 339 -0.46 -16.77 0.95
CA GLN A 339 0.16 -15.62 0.31
C GLN A 339 1.70 -15.65 0.37
N ALA A 340 2.29 -16.12 1.48
CA ALA A 340 3.73 -16.19 1.64
C ALA A 340 4.38 -17.36 0.89
N LEU A 341 3.63 -18.44 0.60
CA LEU A 341 4.13 -19.67 -0.03
C LEU A 341 3.69 -19.83 -1.49
N PHE A 342 2.82 -18.97 -2.00
CA PHE A 342 2.38 -19.00 -3.39
C PHE A 342 3.56 -19.00 -4.38
N ASN A 343 3.61 -19.98 -5.29
CA ASN A 343 4.70 -20.20 -6.24
C ASN A 343 6.10 -20.40 -5.62
N LYS A 344 6.20 -20.81 -4.34
CA LYS A 344 7.46 -21.15 -3.68
C LYS A 344 7.64 -22.65 -3.52
N LYS A 345 8.90 -23.09 -3.52
CA LYS A 345 9.23 -24.48 -3.22
C LYS A 345 9.04 -24.77 -1.75
N LEU A 346 8.20 -25.76 -1.45
CA LEU A 346 7.87 -26.19 -0.11
C LEU A 346 8.21 -27.68 0.05
N THR A 347 9.05 -28.02 1.03
CA THR A 347 9.17 -29.41 1.49
C THR A 347 8.25 -29.61 2.68
N ILE A 348 7.38 -30.61 2.60
CA ILE A 348 6.47 -31.00 3.69
C ILE A 348 6.98 -32.30 4.32
N LEU A 349 7.19 -32.28 5.64
CA LEU A 349 7.52 -33.46 6.43
C LEU A 349 6.36 -33.81 7.36
N GLY A 350 5.67 -34.92 7.07
CA GLY A 350 4.67 -35.48 7.98
C GLY A 350 5.33 -36.29 9.09
N ILE A 351 5.02 -35.96 10.34
CA ILE A 351 5.48 -36.68 11.53
C ILE A 351 4.27 -37.29 12.23
N ASN A 352 4.24 -38.63 12.28
CA ASN A 352 3.22 -39.44 12.95
C ASN A 352 3.86 -40.18 14.13
N SER A 353 4.27 -39.48 15.17
CA SER A 353 4.80 -40.14 16.38
C SER A 353 4.62 -39.27 17.62
N ASP A 354 4.17 -39.89 18.72
CA ASP A 354 4.14 -39.26 20.04
C ASP A 354 5.54 -39.20 20.71
N ASP A 355 6.52 -39.86 20.09
CA ASP A 355 7.93 -39.87 20.50
C ASP A 355 8.61 -38.52 20.22
N GLY A 356 9.52 -38.11 21.12
CA GLY A 356 10.28 -36.85 20.99
C GLY A 356 11.24 -36.82 19.79
N VAL A 357 11.93 -35.68 19.60
CA VAL A 357 12.89 -35.52 18.50
C VAL A 357 14.07 -36.48 18.66
N THR A 358 14.13 -37.53 17.81
CA THR A 358 15.27 -38.46 17.78
C THR A 358 16.45 -37.86 17.01
N ASN A 359 17.68 -38.34 17.29
CA ASN A 359 18.87 -37.96 16.52
C ASN A 359 18.71 -38.23 15.00
N ALA A 360 17.96 -39.28 14.64
CA ALA A 360 17.68 -39.61 13.25
C ALA A 360 16.76 -38.55 12.60
N LEU A 361 15.69 -38.14 13.28
CA LEU A 361 14.80 -37.06 12.83
C LEU A 361 15.57 -35.74 12.68
N PHE A 362 16.35 -35.36 13.69
CA PHE A 362 17.14 -34.14 13.66
C PHE A 362 18.16 -34.12 12.50
N SER A 363 18.86 -35.24 12.27
CA SER A 363 19.77 -35.38 11.13
C SER A 363 19.06 -35.28 9.78
N HIS A 364 17.79 -35.71 9.71
CA HIS A 364 16.96 -35.61 8.52
C HIS A 364 16.49 -34.17 8.27
N LEU A 365 16.03 -33.48 9.31
CA LEU A 365 15.67 -32.05 9.26
C LEU A 365 16.84 -31.20 8.75
N GLN A 366 18.05 -31.42 9.26
CA GLN A 366 19.26 -30.73 8.79
C GLN A 366 19.62 -31.02 7.32
N LYS A 367 19.28 -32.19 6.80
CA LYS A 367 19.50 -32.52 5.39
C LYS A 367 18.48 -31.81 4.50
N LEU A 368 17.22 -31.75 4.95
CA LEU A 368 16.14 -31.09 4.22
C LEU A 368 16.34 -29.57 4.19
N SER A 369 16.70 -28.94 5.31
CA SER A 369 16.94 -27.49 5.36
C SER A 369 18.16 -27.03 4.54
N LYS A 370 19.10 -27.94 4.23
CA LYS A 370 20.28 -27.66 3.40
C LYS A 370 20.08 -27.85 1.91
N LYS A 371 18.91 -28.34 1.45
CA LYS A 371 18.68 -28.63 0.02
C LYS A 371 18.66 -27.37 -0.85
N SER A 372 18.11 -26.27 -0.35
CA SER A 372 18.14 -24.97 -1.03
C SER A 372 17.82 -23.85 -0.04
N PRO A 373 18.52 -22.70 -0.09
CA PRO A 373 18.19 -21.56 0.76
C PRO A 373 16.81 -20.94 0.46
N ASP A 374 16.22 -21.20 -0.71
CA ASP A 374 14.91 -20.69 -1.11
C ASP A 374 13.76 -21.68 -0.83
N GLU A 375 14.07 -22.88 -0.31
CA GLU A 375 13.09 -23.93 -0.03
C GLU A 375 12.69 -23.89 1.44
N ARG A 376 11.39 -23.75 1.71
CA ARG A 376 10.85 -23.69 3.08
C ARG A 376 10.51 -25.09 3.57
N LEU A 377 10.79 -25.38 4.85
CA LEU A 377 10.43 -26.63 5.51
C LEU A 377 9.18 -26.46 6.38
N MET A 378 8.11 -27.15 5.98
CA MET A 378 6.89 -27.26 6.77
C MET A 378 6.78 -28.64 7.42
N ILE A 379 6.51 -28.65 8.72
CA ILE A 379 6.20 -29.86 9.46
C ILE A 379 4.69 -29.97 9.60
N TYR A 380 4.16 -31.15 9.27
CA TYR A 380 2.80 -31.54 9.58
C TYR A 380 2.81 -32.55 10.73
N LEU A 381 2.08 -32.27 11.80
CA LEU A 381 1.91 -33.16 12.94
C LEU A 381 0.46 -33.66 12.99
N SER A 382 0.27 -34.98 12.93
CA SER A 382 -1.06 -35.60 13.05
C SER A 382 -1.52 -35.79 14.51
N SER A 383 -0.59 -35.85 15.46
CA SER A 383 -0.83 -35.81 16.91
C SER A 383 0.07 -34.76 17.56
N ALA A 384 -0.51 -33.95 18.45
CA ALA A 384 0.17 -32.83 19.10
C ALA A 384 0.59 -33.21 20.52
N ASN A 385 1.87 -33.52 20.73
CA ASN A 385 2.49 -33.56 22.05
C ASN A 385 3.18 -32.19 22.31
N GLU A 386 2.83 -31.51 23.40
CA GLU A 386 3.40 -30.18 23.75
C GLU A 386 4.95 -30.19 23.77
N GLY A 387 5.57 -31.28 24.23
CA GLY A 387 7.03 -31.40 24.28
C GLY A 387 7.67 -31.47 22.89
N LEU A 388 7.08 -32.20 21.94
CA LEU A 388 7.55 -32.28 20.57
C LEU A 388 7.34 -30.94 19.84
N LEU A 389 6.19 -30.31 20.05
CA LEU A 389 5.85 -28.99 19.50
C LEU A 389 6.84 -27.90 19.91
N SER A 390 7.14 -27.82 21.21
CA SER A 390 8.10 -26.85 21.73
C SER A 390 9.52 -27.08 21.21
N LEU A 391 9.92 -28.34 21.01
CA LEU A 391 11.23 -28.65 20.43
C LEU A 391 11.30 -28.22 18.97
N LEU A 392 10.32 -28.63 18.16
CA LEU A 392 10.29 -28.33 16.72
C LEU A 392 10.17 -26.82 16.45
N SER A 393 9.38 -26.08 17.23
CA SER A 393 9.26 -24.63 17.06
C SER A 393 10.56 -23.89 17.38
N SER A 394 11.43 -24.47 18.23
CA SER A 394 12.73 -23.90 18.57
C SER A 394 13.82 -24.16 17.52
N LEU A 395 13.61 -25.11 16.60
CA LEU A 395 14.61 -25.47 15.60
C LEU A 395 14.67 -24.43 14.47
N HIS A 396 15.86 -23.92 14.16
CA HIS A 396 16.06 -22.98 13.06
C HIS A 396 15.70 -23.60 11.70
N GLU A 397 15.88 -24.91 11.55
CA GLU A 397 15.63 -25.65 10.32
C GLU A 397 14.15 -25.75 9.94
N VAL A 398 13.23 -25.49 10.88
CA VAL A 398 11.78 -25.58 10.68
C VAL A 398 11.25 -24.18 10.43
N ASP A 399 10.57 -23.94 9.31
CA ASP A 399 9.94 -22.65 9.04
C ASP A 399 8.51 -22.61 9.61
N PHE A 400 7.73 -23.67 9.38
CA PHE A 400 6.30 -23.73 9.70
C PHE A 400 5.91 -25.08 10.30
N ILE A 401 4.94 -25.07 11.22
CA ILE A 401 4.33 -26.26 11.83
C ILE A 401 2.81 -26.14 11.70
N VAL A 402 2.17 -27.13 11.08
CA VAL A 402 0.71 -27.21 10.90
C VAL A 402 0.18 -28.44 11.63
N LEU A 403 -0.91 -28.26 12.39
CA LEU A 403 -1.47 -29.29 13.29
C LEU A 403 -2.71 -30.00 12.74
N GLN A 404 -3.32 -29.50 11.65
CA GLN A 404 -4.59 -29.99 11.13
C GLN A 404 -4.45 -30.47 9.68
N SER A 405 -4.98 -31.66 9.37
CA SER A 405 -4.95 -32.24 8.02
C SER A 405 -5.64 -31.35 6.99
N ASP A 406 -6.79 -30.80 7.36
CA ASP A 406 -7.65 -30.06 6.44
C ASP A 406 -7.01 -28.72 6.05
N SER A 407 -6.34 -28.09 7.03
CA SER A 407 -5.47 -26.92 6.83
C SER A 407 -4.34 -27.20 5.83
N LEU A 408 -3.68 -28.36 5.93
CA LEU A 408 -2.60 -28.74 5.04
C LEU A 408 -3.11 -29.03 3.61
N SER A 409 -4.18 -29.79 3.48
CA SER A 409 -4.78 -30.10 2.17
C SER A 409 -5.24 -28.84 1.44
N HIS A 410 -5.88 -27.91 2.16
CA HIS A 410 -6.28 -26.62 1.60
C HIS A 410 -5.08 -25.81 1.13
N LEU A 411 -4.04 -25.73 1.97
CA LEU A 411 -2.82 -24.99 1.63
C LEU A 411 -2.16 -25.55 0.37
N ILE A 412 -2.01 -26.87 0.26
CA ILE A 412 -1.42 -27.54 -0.92
C ILE A 412 -2.23 -27.24 -2.20
N GLU A 413 -3.55 -27.23 -2.12
CA GLU A 413 -4.42 -26.91 -3.26
C GLU A 413 -4.22 -25.46 -3.74
N LYS A 414 -3.95 -24.54 -2.81
CA LYS A 414 -3.85 -23.09 -3.07
C LYS A 414 -2.48 -22.61 -3.50
N ILE A 415 -1.40 -23.19 -2.98
CA ILE A 415 -0.02 -22.74 -3.26
C ILE A 415 0.49 -23.18 -4.65
N GLY A 416 -0.18 -24.15 -5.29
CA GLY A 416 0.23 -24.76 -6.55
C GLY A 416 1.27 -25.88 -6.36
N PRO A 417 1.47 -26.75 -7.37
CA PRO A 417 2.38 -27.90 -7.29
C PRO A 417 3.87 -27.53 -7.21
#